data_AF-A0A453D952-F1
#
_entry.id   AF-A0A453D952-F1
#
_cell.length_a   1.000
_cell.length_b   1.000
_cell.length_c   1.000
_cell.angle_alpha   90.00
_cell.angle_beta   90.00
_cell.angle_gamma   90.00
#
_symmetry.space_group_name_H-M   'P 1'
#
loop_
_entity.id
_entity.type
_entity.pdbx_description
1 polymer ?
#
loop_
_entity_poly.entity_id
_entity_poly.type
_entity_poly.pdbx_seq_one_letter_code
_entity_poly.pdbx_strand_id
1 'polypeptide(L)' 'ILKINPLKKDIDAFVASDFKLVSYDPHQKIEMKMAV' A
#
# COMPACT_ATOMS: atom_id res chain seq x y z
N ILE A 1 3.39 -3.83 9.15
CA ILE A 1 2.26 -4.79 8.95
C ILE A 1 1.25 -4.17 8.02
N LEU A 2 0.94 -4.82 6.89
CA LEU A 2 -0.14 -4.40 5.99
C LEU A 2 -1.45 -5.06 6.43
N LYS A 3 -2.46 -4.25 6.72
CA LYS A 3 -3.83 -4.71 7.00
C LYS A 3 -4.72 -4.38 5.81
N ILE A 4 -5.63 -5.29 5.49
CA ILE A 4 -6.58 -5.17 4.39
C ILE A 4 -7.99 -5.30 4.96
N ASN A 5 -8.96 -4.58 4.41
CA ASN A 5 -10.37 -4.71 4.74
C ASN A 5 -10.88 -6.14 4.43
N PRO A 6 -11.24 -6.96 5.45
CA PRO A 6 -11.65 -8.35 5.23
C PRO A 6 -13.07 -8.49 4.65
N LEU A 7 -13.84 -7.39 4.60
CA LEU A 7 -15.21 -7.40 4.11
C LEU A 7 -15.28 -7.31 2.58
N LYS A 8 -14.22 -6.80 1.93
CA LYS A 8 -14.14 -6.77 0.47
C LYS A 8 -13.57 -8.07 -0.06
N LYS A 9 -14.37 -8.75 -0.89
CA LYS A 9 -14.06 -10.04 -1.50
C LYS A 9 -13.89 -9.97 -3.01
N ASP A 10 -14.30 -8.87 -3.61
CA ASP A 10 -14.11 -8.60 -5.03
C ASP A 10 -12.80 -7.86 -5.24
N ILE A 11 -12.00 -8.32 -6.19
CA ILE A 11 -10.66 -7.80 -6.47
C ILE A 11 -10.72 -6.42 -7.11
N ASP A 12 -11.75 -6.16 -7.92
CA ASP A 12 -11.92 -4.88 -8.61
C ASP A 12 -12.51 -3.81 -7.70
N ALA A 13 -12.99 -4.19 -6.52
CA ALA A 13 -13.61 -3.28 -5.56
C ALA A 13 -12.60 -2.62 -4.59
N PHE A 14 -11.32 -3.03 -4.59
CA PHE A 14 -10.33 -2.48 -3.67
C PHE A 14 -9.99 -1.02 -3.98
N VAL A 15 -9.99 -0.19 -2.94
CA VAL A 15 -9.54 1.21 -3.02
C VAL A 15 -8.43 1.46 -2.01
N ALA A 16 -7.68 2.55 -2.18
CA ALA A 16 -6.53 2.87 -1.33
C ALA A 16 -6.86 2.88 0.18
N SER A 17 -8.08 3.26 0.56
CA SER A 17 -8.53 3.29 1.96
C SER A 17 -8.73 1.92 2.60
N ASP A 18 -8.83 0.85 1.81
CA ASP A 18 -8.94 -0.52 2.34
C ASP A 18 -7.60 -1.06 2.84
N PHE A 19 -6.50 -0.39 2.50
CA PHE A 19 -5.15 -0.75 2.89
C PHE A 19 -4.68 0.16 4.02
N LYS A 20 -4.26 -0.45 5.14
CA LYS A 20 -3.65 0.28 6.25
C LYS A 20 -2.28 -0.29 6.54
N LEU A 21 -1.25 0.54 6.36
CA LEU A 21 0.10 0.22 6.76
C LEU A 21 0.31 0.67 8.21
N VAL A 22 0.56 -0.29 9.09
CA VAL A 22 0.81 -0.04 10.53
C VAL A 22 2.24 -0.42 10.86
N SER A 23 2.91 0.41 11.67
CA SER A 23 4.31 0.20 12.10
C SER A 23 5.29 0.09 10.93
N TYR A 24 5.22 1.06 10.02
CA TYR A 24 6.22 1.23 8.97
C TYR A 24 7.14 2.38 9.35
N ASP A 25 8.43 2.08 9.49
CA ASP A 25 9.50 3.05 9.75
C ASP A 25 10.43 3.08 8.52
N PRO A 26 10.11 3.89 7.50
CA PRO A 26 10.92 3.96 6.29
C PRO A 26 12.24 4.68 6.53
N HIS A 27 13.30 4.18 5.90
CA HIS A 27 14.49 5.00 5.64
C HIS A 27 14.17 6.15 4.67
N GLN A 28 15.06 7.14 4.62
CA GLN A 28 14.92 8.26 3.70
C GLN A 28 14.71 7.78 2.27
N LYS A 29 13.69 8.34 1.61
CA LYS A 29 13.36 8.03 0.21
C LYS A 29 14.57 8.29 -0.68
N ILE A 30 15.01 7.28 -1.40
CA ILE A 30 16.02 7.41 -2.45
C ILE A 30 15.29 7.62 -3.77
N GLU A 31 15.54 8.74 -4.43
CA GLU A 31 14.94 9.02 -5.73
C GLU A 31 15.70 8.28 -6.85
N MET A 32 14.95 7.57 -7.67
CA MET A 32 15.47 6.88 -8.85
C MET A 32 14.77 7.42 -10.10
N LYS A 33 15.52 7.58 -11.19
CA LYS A 33 14.97 7.96 -12.50
C LYS A 33 14.59 6.69 -13.26
N MET A 34 13.36 6.67 -13.78
CA MET A 34 12.94 5.63 -14.72
C MET A 34 13.77 5.76 -15.99
N ALA A 35 14.31 4.63 -16.50
CA ALA A 35 14.85 4.59 -17.85
C ALA A 35 13.68 4.64 -18.84
N VAL A 36 13.83 5.45 -19.89
CA VAL A 36 12.86 5.58 -20.98
C VAL A 36 13.27 4.72 -22.16
#